data_AF-A0A396HE94-F1
#
_entry.id   AF-A0A396HE94-F1
#
_cell.length_a   1.000
_cell.length_b   1.000
_cell.length_c   1.000
_cell.angle_alpha   90.00
_cell.angle_beta   90.00
_cell.angle_gamma   90.00
#
_symmetry.space_group_name_H-M   'P 1'
#
loop_
_entity.id
_entity.type
_entity.pdbx_description
1 polymer ?
#
loop_
_entity_poly.entity_id
_entity_poly.type
_entity_poly.pdbx_seq_one_letter_code
_entity_poly.pdbx_strand_id
1 'polypeptide(L)'
;MATSTPNRTVESPSSTETPPKPKTSSDGNLILVPSHSRWFSWDSIHECEIRNIPESSKNPRVYKYYRNSIVKFFRFNPNRKITFTDVRKTLVGDVGSIRRVFDFLEDWGLINYHPSSSLSKSEAASNSTESPSLVPANEAKRI
;
A
#
# COMPACT_ATOMS: atom_id res chain seq x y z
N MET A 1 53.46 54.57 8.64
CA MET A 1 52.71 54.01 9.78
C MET A 1 51.85 55.13 10.36
N ALA A 2 50.53 55.10 10.15
CA ALA A 2 49.51 55.98 10.72
C ALA A 2 48.18 55.53 10.08
N THR A 3 47.02 55.36 10.70
CA THR A 3 46.48 55.57 12.06
C THR A 3 45.12 54.86 12.05
N SER A 4 44.75 54.15 13.11
CA SER A 4 43.45 53.47 13.22
C SER A 4 42.32 54.42 13.66
N THR A 5 41.26 54.42 12.86
CA THR A 5 39.80 54.44 13.15
C THR A 5 39.22 55.37 14.23
N PRO A 6 38.06 55.97 13.92
CA PRO A 6 36.94 55.84 14.85
C PRO A 6 35.57 55.55 14.19
N ASN A 7 34.67 55.13 15.08
CA ASN A 7 33.25 55.46 15.14
C ASN A 7 32.19 54.42 14.72
N ARG A 8 31.13 54.46 15.53
CA ARG A 8 29.97 53.59 15.69
C ARG A 8 28.79 54.12 14.86
N THR A 9 27.83 53.21 14.60
CA THR A 9 26.35 53.38 14.62
C THR A 9 25.63 53.17 13.27
N VAL A 10 24.84 52.08 13.25
CA VAL A 10 23.49 51.81 12.67
C VAL A 10 23.16 51.90 11.17
N GLU A 11 22.47 50.82 10.77
CA GLU A 11 21.27 50.70 9.91
C GLU A 11 21.35 50.58 8.37
N SER A 12 20.89 49.38 7.94
CA SER A 12 20.25 48.88 6.70
C SER A 12 19.94 49.82 5.53
N PRO A 13 19.90 49.25 4.31
CA PRO A 13 18.57 48.98 3.74
C PRO A 13 18.40 47.61 3.06
N SER A 14 17.16 47.12 3.18
CA SER A 14 16.43 46.10 2.43
C SER A 14 16.99 45.64 1.07
N SER A 15 17.04 44.32 0.87
CA SER A 15 16.72 43.68 -0.42
C SER A 15 16.32 42.22 -0.25
N THR A 16 15.03 41.99 -0.53
CA THR A 16 14.50 40.85 -1.29
C THR A 16 14.63 39.45 -0.69
N GLU A 17 13.60 39.14 0.10
CA GLU A 17 12.91 37.87 0.23
C GLU A 17 13.19 36.83 -0.89
N THR A 18 13.79 35.71 -0.51
CA THR A 18 13.44 34.41 -1.07
C THR A 18 13.31 33.47 0.13
N PRO A 19 12.14 32.90 0.42
CA PRO A 19 12.03 31.93 1.50
C PRO A 19 12.95 30.76 1.16
N PRO A 20 13.79 30.27 2.10
CA PRO A 20 14.40 28.97 1.92
C PRO A 20 13.23 27.98 1.83
N LYS A 21 12.93 27.46 0.63
CA LYS A 21 12.05 26.30 0.50
C LYS A 21 12.57 25.28 1.50
N PRO A 22 11.78 24.86 2.50
CA PRO A 22 12.21 23.80 3.38
C PRO A 22 12.45 22.60 2.47
N LYS A 23 13.70 22.13 2.43
CA LYS A 23 14.00 20.80 1.93
C LYS A 23 13.33 19.87 2.94
N THR A 24 12.06 19.58 2.77
CA THR A 24 11.38 18.52 3.51
C THR A 24 11.89 17.19 2.93
N SER A 25 13.18 16.91 3.05
CA SER A 25 13.74 15.58 2.90
C SER A 25 13.47 14.81 4.19
N SER A 26 12.19 14.70 4.50
CA SER A 26 11.62 13.70 5.38
C SER A 26 10.62 12.97 4.52
N ASP A 27 11.11 12.25 3.50
CA ASP A 27 10.41 11.12 2.90
C ASP A 27 10.24 10.08 4.00
N GLY A 28 9.37 10.39 4.97
CA GLY A 28 9.15 9.59 6.16
C GLY A 28 8.42 8.34 5.74
N ASN A 29 9.16 7.31 5.32
CA ASN A 29 8.71 5.94 5.03
C ASN A 29 7.20 5.86 4.72
N LEU A 30 6.77 6.57 3.66
CA LEU A 30 5.37 6.66 3.30
C LEU A 30 4.94 5.29 2.77
N ILE A 31 3.89 4.74 3.37
CA ILE A 31 3.42 3.39 3.05
C ILE A 31 2.12 3.53 2.28
N LEU A 32 2.20 3.24 0.99
CA LEU A 32 1.03 3.18 0.13
C LEU A 32 0.32 1.85 0.35
N VAL A 33 -1.01 1.92 0.48
CA VAL A 33 -1.88 0.74 0.64
C VAL A 33 -3.09 0.93 -0.28
N PRO A 34 -3.55 -0.09 -1.00
CA PRO A 34 -4.76 0.00 -1.82
C PRO A 34 -6.01 0.33 -1.00
N SER A 35 -6.96 1.05 -1.59
CA SER A 35 -8.22 1.43 -0.92
C SER A 35 -9.07 0.21 -0.52
N HIS A 36 -9.00 -0.88 -1.27
CA HIS A 36 -9.72 -2.12 -0.94
C HIS A 36 -9.16 -2.84 0.30
N SER A 37 -7.97 -2.46 0.78
CA SER A 37 -7.32 -3.03 1.96
C SER A 37 -7.52 -2.18 3.22
N ARG A 38 -8.39 -1.17 3.14
CA ARG A 38 -8.71 -0.24 4.24
C ARG A 38 -9.36 -0.89 5.46
N TRP A 39 -9.83 -2.12 5.33
CA TRP A 39 -10.38 -2.92 6.43
C TRP A 39 -9.30 -3.38 7.44
N PHE A 40 -8.01 -3.36 7.08
CA PHE A 40 -6.94 -3.86 7.92
C PHE A 40 -6.84 -3.09 9.24
N SER A 41 -6.74 -3.84 10.34
CA SER A 41 -6.50 -3.30 11.69
C SER A 41 -5.51 -4.18 12.46
N TRP A 42 -4.63 -3.56 13.23
CA TRP A 42 -3.64 -4.26 14.07
C TRP A 42 -4.28 -5.06 15.21
N ASP A 43 -5.41 -4.60 15.71
CA ASP A 43 -6.02 -5.08 16.95
C ASP A 43 -7.15 -6.07 16.69
N SER A 44 -7.78 -6.01 15.53
CA SER A 44 -8.91 -6.87 15.16
C SER A 44 -8.56 -7.79 13.99
N ILE A 45 -9.28 -8.91 13.88
CA ILE A 45 -9.25 -9.79 12.70
C ILE A 45 -10.55 -9.53 11.93
N HIS A 46 -10.44 -9.07 10.69
CA HIS A 46 -11.56 -8.77 9.83
C HIS A 46 -12.12 -10.04 9.18
N GLU A 47 -13.38 -10.01 8.75
CA GLU A 47 -14.03 -11.12 8.04
C GLU A 47 -13.31 -11.52 6.74
N CYS A 48 -12.62 -10.58 6.08
CA CYS A 48 -11.80 -10.87 4.90
C CYS A 48 -10.66 -11.85 5.23
N GLU A 49 -10.07 -11.71 6.42
CA GLU A 49 -9.00 -12.59 6.91
C GLU A 49 -9.56 -13.98 7.20
N ILE A 50 -10.73 -14.04 7.83
CA ILE A 50 -11.42 -15.30 8.18
C ILE A 50 -11.82 -16.08 6.93
N ARG A 51 -12.36 -15.39 5.92
CA ARG A 51 -12.81 -16.02 4.67
C ARG A 51 -11.65 -16.60 3.85
N ASN A 52 -10.49 -15.94 3.82
CA ASN A 52 -9.34 -16.37 3.02
C ASN A 52 -8.36 -17.27 3.78
N ILE A 53 -8.32 -17.14 5.11
CA ILE A 53 -7.42 -17.92 5.98
C ILE A 53 -8.26 -18.52 7.12
N PRO A 54 -8.78 -19.74 6.95
CA PRO A 54 -9.61 -20.40 7.97
C PRO A 54 -8.91 -20.59 9.31
N GLU A 55 -7.58 -20.67 9.33
CA GLU A 55 -6.79 -20.80 10.56
C GLU A 55 -6.86 -19.52 11.43
N SER A 56 -7.26 -18.38 10.87
CA SER A 56 -7.40 -17.13 11.62
C SER A 56 -8.52 -17.16 12.66
N SER A 57 -9.57 -17.97 12.46
CA SER A 57 -10.64 -18.16 13.44
C SER A 57 -10.32 -19.28 14.44
N LYS A 58 -9.65 -20.35 13.99
CA LYS A 58 -9.24 -21.47 14.84
C LYS A 58 -8.18 -21.09 15.87
N ASN A 59 -7.21 -20.27 15.45
CA ASN A 59 -6.08 -19.89 16.31
C ASN A 59 -5.71 -18.40 16.13
N PRO A 60 -6.59 -17.47 16.54
CA PRO A 60 -6.50 -16.05 16.22
C PRO A 60 -5.23 -15.39 16.77
N ARG A 61 -4.72 -15.86 17.91
CA ARG A 61 -3.49 -15.33 18.52
C ARG A 61 -2.26 -15.63 17.65
N VAL A 62 -2.13 -16.86 17.17
CA VAL A 62 -1.01 -17.29 16.33
C VAL A 62 -1.08 -16.60 14.97
N TYR A 63 -2.26 -16.54 14.37
CA TYR A 63 -2.48 -15.82 13.12
C TYR A 63 -2.12 -14.32 13.23
N LYS A 64 -2.63 -13.61 14.26
CA LYS A 64 -2.28 -12.19 14.49
C LYS A 64 -0.78 -12.01 14.71
N TYR A 65 -0.12 -12.93 15.40
CA TYR A 65 1.33 -12.87 15.59
C TYR A 65 2.07 -12.93 14.25
N TYR A 66 1.76 -13.88 13.37
CA TYR A 66 2.37 -13.95 12.04
C TYR A 66 2.04 -12.73 11.19
N ARG A 67 0.76 -12.38 11.08
CA ARG A 67 0.27 -11.23 10.31
C ARG A 67 0.96 -9.94 10.73
N ASN A 68 0.93 -9.63 12.02
CA ASN A 68 1.50 -8.39 12.53
C ASN A 68 3.02 -8.38 12.41
N SER A 69 3.69 -9.52 12.61
CA SER A 69 5.15 -9.60 12.47
C SER A 69 5.59 -9.34 11.04
N ILE A 70 4.91 -9.92 10.05
CA ILE A 70 5.21 -9.73 8.62
C ILE A 70 4.97 -8.27 8.20
N VAL A 71 3.82 -7.70 8.57
CA VAL A 71 3.52 -6.31 8.23
C VAL A 71 4.52 -5.36 8.90
N LYS A 72 4.87 -5.57 10.18
CA LYS A 72 5.90 -4.76 10.86
C LYS A 72 7.26 -4.87 10.18
N PHE A 73 7.64 -6.08 9.75
CA PHE A 73 8.90 -6.32 9.06
C PHE A 73 8.99 -5.53 7.74
N PHE A 74 7.91 -5.50 6.94
CA PHE A 74 7.85 -4.66 5.75
C PHE A 74 7.89 -3.16 6.08
N ARG A 75 7.07 -2.72 7.03
CA ARG A 75 6.95 -1.29 7.39
C ARG A 75 8.21 -0.70 8.02
N PHE A 76 9.18 -1.53 8.44
CA PHE A 76 10.49 -1.07 8.88
C PHE A 76 11.30 -0.43 7.73
N ASN A 77 11.17 -0.95 6.51
CA ASN A 77 11.74 -0.35 5.30
C ASN A 77 10.81 -0.59 4.10
N PRO A 78 9.74 0.21 3.94
CA PRO A 78 8.71 0.00 2.91
C PRO A 78 9.22 0.19 1.48
N ASN A 79 10.41 0.77 1.29
CA ASN A 79 11.04 0.92 -0.03
C ASN A 79 11.67 -0.40 -0.52
N ARG A 80 11.87 -1.38 0.37
CA ARG A 80 12.45 -2.68 0.03
C ARG A 80 11.35 -3.74 -0.03
N LYS A 81 11.29 -4.45 -1.16
CA LYS A 81 10.51 -5.69 -1.26
C LYS A 81 11.03 -6.74 -0.28
N ILE A 82 10.13 -7.32 0.50
CA ILE A 82 10.44 -8.46 1.38
C ILE A 82 10.05 -9.75 0.68
N THR A 83 10.85 -10.81 0.87
CA THR A 83 10.53 -12.14 0.35
C THR A 83 10.07 -13.07 1.48
N PHE A 84 9.40 -14.16 1.11
CA PHE A 84 9.06 -15.21 2.08
C PHE A 84 10.31 -15.75 2.81
N THR A 85 11.44 -15.85 2.11
CA THR A 85 12.72 -16.26 2.69
C THR A 85 13.20 -15.27 3.76
N ASP A 86 13.03 -13.96 3.56
CA ASP A 86 13.38 -12.95 4.57
C ASP A 86 12.52 -13.11 5.84
N VAL A 87 11.23 -13.35 5.67
CA VAL A 87 10.30 -13.59 6.79
C VAL A 87 10.66 -14.88 7.54
N ARG A 88 10.97 -15.97 6.83
CA ARG A 88 11.28 -17.27 7.44
C ARG A 88 12.56 -17.28 8.28
N LYS A 89 13.50 -16.37 8.01
CA LYS A 89 14.71 -16.20 8.83
C LYS A 89 14.42 -15.64 10.22
N THR A 90 13.32 -14.92 10.39
CA THR A 90 13.01 -14.17 11.61
C THR A 90 11.82 -14.71 12.37
N LEU A 91 10.88 -15.37 11.68
CA LEU A 91 9.63 -15.83 12.24
C LEU A 91 9.64 -17.34 12.48
N VAL A 92 9.48 -17.75 13.74
CA VAL A 92 9.39 -19.15 14.15
C VAL A 92 7.93 -19.62 14.14
N GLY A 93 7.65 -20.77 13.53
CA GLY A 93 6.31 -21.31 13.40
C GLY A 93 6.16 -22.32 12.26
N ASP A 94 4.93 -22.78 12.05
CA ASP A 94 4.58 -23.66 10.94
C ASP A 94 4.79 -22.95 9.59
N VAL A 95 5.58 -23.56 8.72
CA VAL A 95 6.00 -22.98 7.44
C VAL A 95 4.81 -22.75 6.52
N GLY A 96 3.88 -23.71 6.47
CA GLY A 96 2.69 -23.62 5.60
C GLY A 96 1.74 -22.51 6.02
N SER A 97 1.58 -22.31 7.33
CA SER A 97 0.77 -21.23 7.89
C SER A 97 1.40 -19.87 7.65
N ILE A 98 2.71 -19.72 7.90
CA ILE A 98 3.43 -18.47 7.61
C ILE A 98 3.36 -18.14 6.12
N ARG A 99 3.51 -19.13 5.23
CA ARG A 99 3.43 -18.92 3.78
C ARG A 99 2.07 -18.39 3.35
N ARG A 100 0.98 -19.02 3.80
CA ARG A 100 -0.39 -18.57 3.50
C ARG A 100 -0.66 -17.15 3.98
N VAL A 101 -0.15 -16.77 5.16
CA VAL A 101 -0.27 -15.39 5.67
C VAL A 101 0.54 -14.42 4.81
N PHE A 102 1.76 -14.78 4.43
CA PHE A 102 2.60 -13.95 3.57
C PHE A 102 1.92 -13.67 2.22
N ASP A 103 1.44 -14.72 1.54
CA ASP A 103 0.79 -14.62 0.23
C ASP A 103 -0.47 -13.76 0.31
N PHE A 104 -1.31 -14.00 1.31
CA PHE A 104 -2.50 -13.18 1.56
C PHE A 104 -2.17 -11.70 1.76
N LEU A 105 -1.13 -11.38 2.54
CA LEU A 105 -0.75 -9.98 2.77
C LEU A 105 -0.21 -9.32 1.50
N GLU A 106 0.50 -10.07 0.64
CA GLU A 106 1.02 -9.59 -0.65
C GLU A 106 -0.14 -9.36 -1.64
N ASP A 107 -1.10 -10.29 -1.73
CA ASP A 107 -2.27 -10.20 -2.60
C ASP A 107 -3.19 -9.01 -2.24
N TRP A 108 -3.33 -8.72 -0.94
CA TRP A 108 -4.06 -7.55 -0.46
C TRP A 108 -3.21 -6.26 -0.49
N GLY A 109 -1.94 -6.30 -0.93
CA GLY A 109 -1.08 -5.11 -0.98
C GLY A 109 -0.84 -4.47 0.40
N LEU A 110 -0.91 -5.25 1.47
CA LEU A 110 -0.52 -4.82 2.82
C LEU A 110 1.00 -4.89 3.00
N ILE A 111 1.68 -5.67 2.15
CA ILE A 111 3.13 -5.69 1.95
C ILE A 111 3.42 -5.63 0.45
N ASN A 112 4.63 -5.20 0.08
CA ASN A 112 5.14 -5.23 -1.31
C ASN A 112 4.24 -4.56 -2.37
N TYR A 113 3.39 -3.60 -1.96
CA TYR A 113 2.50 -2.91 -2.88
C TYR A 113 3.25 -1.82 -3.67
N HIS A 114 3.12 -1.87 -4.99
CA HIS A 114 3.64 -0.85 -5.91
C HIS A 114 2.53 -0.37 -6.84
N PRO A 115 2.15 0.92 -6.85
CA PRO A 115 1.05 1.42 -7.68
C PRO A 115 1.22 1.15 -9.18
N SER A 116 2.47 1.19 -9.67
CA SER A 116 2.80 0.96 -11.08
C SER A 116 2.42 -0.45 -11.56
N SER A 117 2.44 -1.46 -10.68
CA SER A 117 2.06 -2.83 -11.07
C SER A 117 0.55 -3.07 -11.12
N SER A 118 -0.27 -2.16 -10.59
CA SER A 118 -1.73 -2.34 -10.53
C SER A 118 -2.46 -1.85 -11.79
N LEU A 119 -1.82 -1.02 -12.62
CA LEU A 119 -2.41 -0.53 -13.87
C LEU A 119 -2.64 -1.64 -14.91
N SER A 120 -1.97 -2.79 -14.79
CA SER A 120 -2.14 -3.92 -15.71
C SER A 120 -3.32 -4.85 -15.38
N LYS A 121 -4.00 -4.68 -14.24
CA LYS A 121 -5.08 -5.60 -13.80
C LYS A 121 -6.50 -5.06 -14.05
N SER A 122 -6.63 -3.82 -14.52
CA SER A 122 -7.91 -3.10 -14.58
C SER A 122 -8.58 -3.09 -15.97
N GLU A 123 -7.90 -3.56 -17.03
CA GLU A 123 -8.36 -3.41 -18.43
C GLU A 123 -8.89 -4.71 -19.08
N ALA A 124 -9.22 -5.73 -18.29
CA ALA A 124 -9.71 -7.03 -18.81
C ALA A 124 -11.21 -7.31 -18.56
N ALA A 125 -11.99 -6.32 -18.13
CA ALA A 125 -13.42 -6.51 -17.86
C ALA A 125 -14.26 -5.31 -18.33
N SER A 126 -14.36 -5.13 -19.66
CA SER A 126 -15.57 -4.65 -20.36
C SER A 126 -15.23 -4.29 -21.81
N ASN A 127 -15.28 -5.25 -22.73
CA ASN A 127 -15.66 -4.94 -24.11
C ASN A 127 -16.60 -6.05 -24.61
N SER A 128 -17.88 -5.89 -24.27
CA SER A 128 -18.96 -6.65 -24.94
C SER A 128 -19.30 -5.90 -26.22
N THR A 129 -18.66 -6.27 -27.32
CA THR A 129 -19.01 -5.82 -28.67
C THR A 129 -19.72 -6.96 -29.39
N GLU A 130 -21.01 -6.74 -29.61
CA GLU A 130 -21.77 -7.07 -30.82
C GLU A 130 -22.16 -8.54 -31.11
N SER A 131 -23.47 -8.77 -31.19
CA SER A 131 -24.08 -9.75 -32.10
C SER A 131 -25.30 -9.10 -32.77
N PRO A 132 -25.44 -9.19 -34.10
CA PRO A 132 -26.39 -8.39 -34.86
C PRO A 132 -27.80 -8.98 -34.86
N SER A 133 -28.77 -8.07 -34.88
CA SER A 133 -30.21 -8.30 -35.01
C SER A 133 -30.58 -8.88 -36.38
N LEU A 134 -31.49 -9.86 -36.42
CA LEU A 134 -32.31 -10.18 -37.60
C LEU A 134 -33.78 -10.49 -37.22
N VAL A 135 -34.64 -9.49 -37.53
CA VAL A 135 -36.04 -9.46 -37.99
C VAL A 135 -37.22 -10.07 -37.16
N PRO A 136 -38.35 -9.33 -37.03
CA PRO A 136 -39.62 -9.86 -36.51
C PRO A 136 -40.58 -10.27 -37.65
N ALA A 137 -41.23 -11.43 -37.53
CA ALA A 137 -42.36 -11.81 -38.37
C ALA A 137 -43.61 -12.03 -37.49
N ASN A 138 -44.54 -11.08 -37.59
CA ASN A 138 -45.95 -11.25 -37.23
C ASN A 138 -46.55 -12.36 -38.11
N GLU A 139 -47.30 -13.29 -37.54
CA GLU A 139 -48.43 -13.90 -38.26
C GLU A 139 -49.57 -14.31 -37.31
N ALA A 140 -50.77 -14.19 -37.87
CA ALA A 140 -52.06 -14.12 -37.24
C ALA A 140 -52.62 -15.47 -36.75
N LYS A 141 -53.32 -15.37 -35.62
CA LYS A 141 -54.69 -15.83 -35.37
C LYS A 141 -55.15 -17.11 -36.11
N ARG A 142 -55.29 -18.20 -35.35
CA ARG A 142 -56.28 -19.25 -35.58
C ARG A 142 -56.55 -20.01 -34.28
N ILE A 143 -57.62 -19.65 -33.57
CA ILE A 143 -58.67 -20.54 -33.04
C ILE A 143 -59.94 -19.68 -32.88
#